data_AF-A0AAZ3SWJ4-F1
#
_entry.id   AF-A0AAZ3SWJ4-F1
#
_cell.length_a   1.000
_cell.length_b   1.000
_cell.length_c   1.000
_cell.angle_alpha   90.00
_cell.angle_beta   90.00
_cell.angle_gamma   90.00
#
_symmetry.space_group_name_H-M   'P 1'
#
loop_
_entity.id
_entity.type
_entity.pdbx_description
1 polymer ?
#
loop_
_entity_poly.entity_id
_entity_poly.type
_entity_poly.pdbx_seq_one_letter_code
_entity_poly.pdbx_strand_id
1 'polypeptide(L)'
;MSYYNIQLLYTPGMSYYNPLNSYIHQVLLRRTGIPISLSVLYMTLARKLGVQLEPVNFPNHFLLRWCQQQRGSGDIYDFVYIDAFGKGKQLTAKECEYLIGHQVTADYYNAISTTEVLLRMVGNLLNIGKRGEGNEKSYQLLRDSLDLYLTINPDNVQYLLLQARLYFHLGIWPEKVLDILQHIQALDPSQHGAVGYLVQHTLEHIQHKKHPVEPEVKRRSAPEHLELQYSVGLIMKHKRSGYNCAIYGWDPKCTMSQEWITTMRVHQLSSGANQPFYNVLVQDGTCRYAAQENLEPHSAPLEIAHPEVGRYFSEFHDSHYVANEELQTRYPEDMAETLGTVRDLYHRLMPSPVQQESPNGPEGPSQENQDSQENQDTMPT
;
A
#
# COMPACT_ATOMS: atom_id res chain seq x y z
N MET A 1 11.51 18.45 47.02
CA MET A 1 10.36 18.34 46.09
C MET A 1 10.49 17.01 45.38
N SER A 2 9.61 16.05 45.72
CA SER A 2 9.69 14.68 45.19
C SER A 2 9.19 14.67 43.74
N TYR A 3 10.04 14.22 42.82
CA TYR A 3 9.69 13.98 41.43
C TYR A 3 8.63 12.87 41.38
N TYR A 4 7.43 13.17 40.88
CA TYR A 4 6.43 12.15 40.58
C TYR A 4 6.93 11.33 39.38
N ASN A 5 7.64 10.24 39.68
CA ASN A 5 8.09 9.26 38.69
C ASN A 5 6.87 8.54 38.09
N ILE A 6 6.37 9.06 36.98
CA ILE A 6 5.50 8.30 36.08
C ILE A 6 6.40 7.27 35.39
N GLN A 7 6.55 6.10 36.01
CA GLN A 7 7.31 5.01 35.44
C GLN A 7 6.42 4.28 34.42
N LEU A 8 6.22 4.91 33.26
CA LEU A 8 5.66 4.27 32.07
C LEU A 8 6.80 3.52 31.39
N LEU A 9 6.65 2.21 31.28
CA LEU A 9 7.72 1.31 30.85
C LEU A 9 7.83 1.34 29.32
N TYR A 10 9.05 1.60 28.85
CA TYR A 10 9.47 1.45 27.47
C TYR A 10 9.76 -0.04 27.17
N THR A 11 9.22 -0.54 26.06
CA THR A 11 9.66 -1.82 25.46
C THR A 11 10.06 -1.55 24.00
N PRO A 12 11.36 -1.60 23.66
CA PRO A 12 11.84 -1.41 22.29
C PRO A 12 11.37 -2.50 21.33
N GLY A 13 11.24 -2.16 20.05
CA GLY A 13 11.32 -3.11 18.92
C GLY A 13 9.99 -3.63 18.36
N MET A 14 9.02 -4.03 19.19
CA MET A 14 7.75 -4.63 18.72
C MET A 14 6.49 -3.87 19.15
N SER A 15 6.63 -2.84 20.00
CA SER A 15 5.50 -2.19 20.69
C SER A 15 4.97 -0.94 19.97
N TYR A 16 5.78 -0.21 19.20
CA TYR A 16 5.36 1.08 18.63
C TYR A 16 4.14 0.96 17.70
N TYR A 17 4.09 -0.10 16.88
CA TYR A 17 3.00 -0.36 15.95
C TYR A 17 1.80 -1.11 16.57
N ASN A 18 1.75 -1.23 17.90
CA ASN A 18 0.58 -1.78 18.58
C ASN A 18 -0.48 -0.67 18.80
N PRO A 19 -1.69 -0.79 18.23
CA PRO A 19 -2.72 0.23 18.34
C PRO A 19 -3.14 0.52 19.79
N LEU A 20 -2.99 -0.45 20.70
CA LEU A 20 -3.28 -0.29 22.12
C LEU A 20 -2.40 0.78 22.80
N ASN A 21 -1.25 1.13 22.23
CA ASN A 21 -0.40 2.19 22.76
C ASN A 21 -0.90 3.61 22.40
N SER A 22 -1.88 3.72 21.49
CA SER A 22 -2.56 4.98 21.14
C SER A 22 -3.84 5.20 21.95
N TYR A 23 -4.50 4.14 22.41
CA TYR A 23 -5.75 4.24 23.16
C TYR A 23 -5.50 4.61 24.62
N ILE A 24 -5.90 5.82 25.04
CA ILE A 24 -5.58 6.36 26.38
C ILE A 24 -5.99 5.41 27.52
N HIS A 25 -7.17 4.77 27.44
CA HIS A 25 -7.60 3.80 28.45
C HIS A 25 -6.66 2.59 28.55
N GLN A 26 -6.14 2.09 27.43
CA GLN A 26 -5.16 1.00 27.40
C GLN A 26 -3.79 1.45 27.87
N VAL A 27 -3.37 2.68 27.54
CA VAL A 27 -2.10 3.25 28.02
C VAL A 27 -2.11 3.35 29.54
N LEU A 28 -3.22 3.76 30.15
CA LEU A 28 -3.37 3.84 31.61
C LEU A 28 -3.32 2.45 32.28
N LEU A 29 -3.98 1.44 31.67
CA LEU A 29 -4.00 0.08 32.19
C LEU A 29 -2.65 -0.64 32.02
N ARG A 30 -2.07 -0.57 30.83
CA ARG A 30 -0.86 -1.31 30.43
C ARG A 30 0.43 -0.57 30.79
N ARG A 31 0.33 0.73 31.11
CA ARG A 31 1.48 1.61 31.40
C ARG A 31 2.49 1.68 30.26
N THR A 32 2.02 1.53 29.02
CA THR A 32 2.81 1.57 27.79
C THR A 32 2.09 2.45 26.77
N GLY A 33 2.79 3.43 26.22
CA GLY A 33 2.25 4.36 25.23
C GLY A 33 3.28 4.77 24.17
N ILE A 34 2.82 5.54 23.19
CA ILE A 34 3.64 6.19 22.16
C ILE A 34 3.86 7.67 22.52
N PRO A 35 4.78 8.40 21.85
CA PRO A 35 5.10 9.76 22.23
C PRO A 35 3.88 10.68 22.43
N ILE A 36 2.92 10.64 21.51
CA ILE A 36 1.73 11.49 21.59
C ILE A 36 0.81 11.14 22.76
N SER A 37 0.58 9.85 23.04
CA SER A 37 -0.31 9.44 24.13
C SER A 37 0.32 9.73 25.50
N LEU A 38 1.64 9.56 25.61
CA LEU A 38 2.39 9.94 26.82
C LEU A 38 2.39 11.45 27.05
N SER A 39 2.60 12.24 26.00
CA SER A 39 2.55 13.71 26.09
C SER A 39 1.17 14.23 26.48
N VAL A 40 0.07 13.61 26.00
CA VAL A 40 -1.30 13.95 26.43
C VAL A 40 -1.50 13.70 27.92
N LEU A 41 -1.02 12.55 28.44
CA LEU A 41 -1.08 12.25 29.88
C LEU A 41 -0.24 13.23 30.69
N TYR A 42 0.99 13.51 30.25
CA TYR A 42 1.90 14.43 30.91
C TYR A 42 1.32 15.85 30.99
N MET A 43 0.85 16.38 29.87
CA MET A 43 0.14 17.67 29.79
C MET A 43 -1.06 17.73 30.73
N THR A 44 -1.86 16.65 30.78
CA THR A 44 -3.06 16.60 31.63
C THR A 44 -2.71 16.64 33.10
N LEU A 45 -1.65 15.95 33.51
CA LEU A 45 -1.16 15.96 34.90
C LEU A 45 -0.53 17.30 35.26
N ALA A 46 0.31 17.87 34.38
CA ALA A 46 0.88 19.20 34.57
C ALA A 46 -0.21 20.26 34.77
N ARG A 47 -1.27 20.21 33.95
CA ARG A 47 -2.43 21.11 34.08
C ARG A 47 -3.11 20.98 35.44
N LYS A 48 -3.28 19.75 35.96
CA LYS A 48 -3.84 19.51 37.30
C LYS A 48 -2.95 20.06 38.43
N LEU A 49 -1.66 20.22 38.17
CA LEU A 49 -0.68 20.83 39.08
C LEU A 49 -0.52 22.35 38.88
N GLY A 50 -1.33 22.96 38.02
CA GLY A 50 -1.28 24.40 37.74
C GLY A 50 -0.25 24.81 36.68
N VAL A 51 0.37 23.87 35.97
CA VAL A 51 1.34 24.14 34.90
C VAL A 51 0.68 23.96 33.54
N GLN A 52 0.61 25.02 32.75
CA GLN A 52 0.07 24.98 31.40
C GLN A 52 1.15 24.61 30.38
N LEU A 53 1.06 23.41 29.85
CA LEU A 53 1.89 22.92 28.75
C LEU A 53 1.11 22.94 27.45
N GLU A 54 1.79 23.24 26.35
CA GLU A 54 1.22 23.27 25.01
C GLU A 54 1.83 22.17 24.13
N PRO A 55 1.05 21.42 23.33
CA PRO A 55 1.59 20.36 22.48
C PRO A 55 2.31 20.94 21.26
N VAL A 56 3.42 20.33 20.84
CA VAL A 56 4.22 20.75 19.68
C VAL A 56 4.41 19.59 18.72
N ASN A 57 4.07 19.85 17.46
CA ASN A 57 4.20 18.92 16.36
C ASN A 57 5.60 19.02 15.72
N PHE A 58 6.59 18.43 16.37
CA PHE A 58 7.97 18.45 15.88
C PHE A 58 8.26 17.30 14.89
N PRO A 59 9.17 17.46 13.91
CA PRO A 59 9.52 16.37 13.01
C PRO A 59 10.01 15.12 13.75
N ASN A 60 9.43 13.97 13.40
CA ASN A 60 9.69 12.65 14.02
C ASN A 60 9.46 12.56 15.54
N HIS A 61 8.96 13.61 16.19
CA HIS A 61 8.78 13.69 17.64
C HIS A 61 7.43 14.33 17.99
N PHE A 62 7.01 14.18 19.24
CA PHE A 62 5.85 14.91 19.75
C PHE A 62 6.22 15.47 21.12
N LEU A 63 6.41 16.78 21.15
CA LEU A 63 6.94 17.49 22.31
C LEU A 63 5.83 18.27 23.01
N LEU A 64 6.11 18.72 24.23
CA LEU A 64 5.35 19.76 24.89
C LEU A 64 6.24 20.99 25.00
N ARG A 65 5.67 22.19 25.07
CA ARG A 65 6.39 23.42 25.39
C ARG A 65 5.79 24.12 26.60
N TRP A 66 6.63 24.80 27.35
CA TRP A 66 6.27 25.61 28.50
C TRP A 66 6.90 26.99 28.37
N CYS A 67 6.07 28.05 28.41
CA CYS A 67 6.56 29.42 28.37
C CYS A 67 7.18 29.79 29.72
N GLN A 68 8.45 30.20 29.70
CA GLN A 68 9.16 30.63 30.91
C GLN A 68 8.83 32.08 31.30
N GLN A 69 8.34 32.88 30.35
CA GLN A 69 7.97 34.27 30.57
C GLN A 69 6.48 34.43 30.90
N GLN A 70 6.15 35.48 31.67
CA GLN A 70 4.80 35.66 32.22
C GLN A 70 3.71 36.02 31.18
N ARG A 71 4.04 36.32 29.91
CA ARG A 71 3.03 36.62 28.86
C ARG A 71 3.53 36.37 27.44
N GLY A 72 2.76 35.60 26.66
CA GLY A 72 2.48 35.79 25.23
C GLY A 72 3.65 35.88 24.24
N SER A 73 4.88 35.53 24.63
CA SER A 73 6.02 35.59 23.72
C SER A 73 5.87 34.56 22.59
N GLY A 74 6.14 35.01 21.36
CA GLY A 74 6.23 34.15 20.18
C GLY A 74 7.66 33.70 19.89
N ASP A 75 8.65 34.12 20.69
CA ASP A 75 10.04 33.73 20.49
C ASP A 75 10.27 32.29 20.98
N ILE A 76 10.80 31.43 20.12
CA ILE A 76 11.09 30.02 20.42
C ILE A 76 12.08 29.86 21.58
N TYR A 77 12.92 30.88 21.85
CA TYR A 77 13.89 30.83 22.94
C TYR A 77 13.29 31.09 24.33
N ASP A 78 12.03 31.58 24.39
CA ASP A 78 11.30 31.78 25.65
C ASP A 78 10.59 30.52 26.14
N PHE A 79 10.72 29.42 25.41
CA PHE A 79 10.09 28.15 25.72
C PHE A 79 11.12 27.09 26.12
N VAL A 80 10.74 26.29 27.12
CA VAL A 80 11.34 24.98 27.36
C VAL A 80 10.51 23.94 26.66
N TYR A 81 11.16 23.08 25.88
CA TYR A 81 10.53 21.92 25.26
C TYR A 81 10.73 20.70 26.15
N ILE A 82 9.73 19.84 26.21
CA ILE A 82 9.69 18.68 27.10
C ILE A 82 9.36 17.46 26.25
N ASP A 83 10.29 16.50 26.24
CA ASP A 83 10.08 15.19 25.64
C ASP A 83 9.52 14.23 26.71
N ALA A 84 8.20 14.09 26.77
CA ALA A 84 7.54 13.18 27.70
C ALA A 84 7.88 11.71 27.41
N PHE A 85 8.20 11.36 26.17
CA PHE A 85 8.60 10.01 25.78
C PHE A 85 10.05 9.72 26.17
N GLY A 86 10.93 10.70 25.97
CA GLY A 86 12.32 10.74 26.43
C GLY A 86 12.47 10.99 27.94
N LYS A 87 11.60 10.38 28.75
CA LYS A 87 11.61 10.44 30.23
C LYS A 87 11.48 11.85 30.82
N GLY A 88 10.76 12.75 30.15
CA GLY A 88 10.53 14.13 30.60
C GLY A 88 11.74 15.04 30.44
N LYS A 89 12.66 14.72 29.52
CA LYS A 89 13.85 15.54 29.24
C LYS A 89 13.42 16.95 28.81
N GLN A 90 14.01 17.95 29.45
CA GLN A 90 13.86 19.35 29.08
C GLN A 90 14.91 19.72 28.03
N LEU A 91 14.51 20.49 27.03
CA LEU A 91 15.27 20.81 25.84
C LEU A 91 15.10 22.29 25.51
N THR A 92 16.19 22.92 25.08
CA THR A 92 16.19 24.18 24.33
C THR A 92 15.80 23.94 22.87
N ALA A 93 15.44 24.99 22.14
CA ALA A 93 15.17 24.90 20.70
C ALA A 93 16.32 24.22 19.93
N LYS A 94 17.57 24.59 20.23
CA LYS A 94 18.77 23.99 19.61
C LYS A 94 18.91 22.50 19.91
N GLU A 95 18.55 22.07 21.12
CA GLU A 95 18.61 20.66 21.49
C GLU A 95 17.50 19.83 20.83
N CYS A 96 16.37 20.43 20.46
CA CYS A 96 15.35 19.78 19.63
C CYS A 96 15.90 19.45 18.23
N GLU A 97 16.69 20.34 17.63
CA GLU A 97 17.32 20.09 16.31
C GLU A 97 18.33 18.93 16.37
N TYR A 98 19.04 18.77 17.49
CA TYR A 98 19.93 17.63 17.69
C TYR A 98 19.19 16.28 17.70
N LEU A 99 17.89 16.25 18.03
CA LEU A 99 17.09 15.01 17.97
C LEU A 99 16.86 14.53 16.53
N ILE A 100 16.86 15.46 15.56
CA ILE A 100 16.54 15.18 14.15
C ILE A 100 17.73 15.36 13.21
N GLY A 101 18.86 15.87 13.72
CA GLY A 101 20.12 16.01 12.98
C GLY A 101 20.14 17.13 11.93
N HIS A 102 19.15 18.01 11.92
CA HIS A 102 19.07 19.14 10.99
C HIS A 102 18.25 20.30 11.58
N GLN A 103 18.42 21.49 11.01
CA GLN A 103 17.67 22.68 11.42
C GLN A 103 16.28 22.72 10.80
N VAL A 104 15.33 23.34 11.49
CA VAL A 104 13.94 23.48 11.02
C VAL A 104 13.46 24.91 11.17
N THR A 105 12.39 25.26 10.44
CA THR A 105 11.77 26.58 10.55
C THR A 105 11.10 26.78 11.91
N ALA A 106 10.94 28.05 12.31
CA ALA A 106 10.29 28.41 13.57
C ALA A 106 8.87 27.82 13.72
N ASP A 107 8.17 27.59 12.61
CA ASP A 107 6.80 27.05 12.62
C ASP A 107 6.68 25.66 13.27
N TYR A 108 7.73 24.84 13.20
CA TYR A 108 7.73 23.51 13.83
C TYR A 108 7.76 23.56 15.36
N TYR A 109 8.04 24.72 15.94
CA TYR A 109 8.06 24.95 17.39
C TYR A 109 6.73 25.50 17.91
N ASN A 110 5.77 25.77 17.02
CA ASN A 110 4.47 26.30 17.38
C ASN A 110 3.61 25.26 18.10
N ALA A 111 2.75 25.76 19.01
CA ALA A 111 1.73 24.93 19.62
C ALA A 111 0.71 24.50 18.57
N ILE A 112 0.21 23.28 18.71
CA ILE A 112 -0.88 22.76 17.87
C ILE A 112 -2.19 22.70 18.63
N SER A 113 -3.29 22.77 17.90
CA SER A 113 -4.64 22.63 18.43
C SER A 113 -4.96 21.21 18.88
N THR A 114 -5.98 21.05 19.72
CA THR A 114 -6.53 19.73 20.09
C THR A 114 -6.92 18.90 18.86
N THR A 115 -7.49 19.54 17.83
CA THR A 115 -7.86 18.88 16.58
C THR A 115 -6.65 18.28 15.87
N GLU A 116 -5.53 19.02 15.81
CA GLU A 116 -4.27 18.52 15.23
C GLU A 116 -3.65 17.40 16.06
N VAL A 117 -3.75 17.45 17.39
CA VAL A 117 -3.35 16.33 18.27
C VAL A 117 -4.16 15.08 17.92
N LEU A 118 -5.49 15.20 17.79
CA LEU A 118 -6.36 14.09 17.43
C LEU A 118 -6.03 13.53 16.03
N LEU A 119 -5.88 14.40 15.02
CA LEU A 119 -5.50 13.98 13.66
C LEU A 119 -4.14 13.26 13.65
N ARG A 120 -3.18 13.70 14.46
CA ARG A 120 -1.90 13.00 14.65
C ARG A 120 -2.07 11.63 15.30
N MET A 121 -2.92 11.51 16.33
CA MET A 121 -3.22 10.22 16.96
C MET A 121 -3.88 9.25 15.98
N VAL A 122 -4.86 9.72 15.20
CA VAL A 122 -5.52 8.92 14.16
C VAL A 122 -4.56 8.59 13.02
N GLY A 123 -3.69 9.52 12.62
CA GLY A 123 -2.63 9.29 11.64
C GLY A 123 -1.68 8.16 12.03
N ASN A 124 -1.36 8.03 13.32
CA ASN A 124 -0.59 6.88 13.81
C ASN A 124 -1.34 5.56 13.64
N LEU A 125 -2.65 5.52 13.91
CA LEU A 125 -3.47 4.32 13.69
C LEU A 125 -3.62 3.97 12.21
N LEU A 126 -3.79 4.97 11.33
CA LEU A 126 -3.78 4.80 9.87
C LEU A 126 -2.48 4.14 9.39
N ASN A 127 -1.34 4.60 9.91
CA ASN A 127 -0.04 4.03 9.56
C ASN A 127 0.12 2.59 10.04
N ILE A 128 -0.48 2.22 11.18
CA ILE A 128 -0.51 0.84 11.66
C ILE A 128 -1.40 -0.01 10.74
N GLY A 129 -2.62 0.45 10.44
CA GLY A 129 -3.55 -0.26 9.56
C GLY A 129 -2.98 -0.52 8.16
N LYS A 130 -2.27 0.45 7.57
CA LYS A 130 -1.60 0.32 6.27
C LYS A 130 -0.49 -0.73 6.24
N ARG A 131 0.20 -0.95 7.37
CA ARG A 131 1.35 -1.87 7.46
C ARG A 131 0.93 -3.33 7.63
N GLY A 132 -0.26 -3.58 8.14
CA GLY A 132 -0.76 -4.93 8.36
C GLY A 132 -1.31 -5.53 7.07
N GLU A 133 -0.45 -5.79 6.10
CA GLU A 133 -0.80 -6.33 4.78
C GLU A 133 -1.69 -7.59 4.91
N GLY A 134 -2.93 -7.51 4.41
CA GLY A 134 -3.82 -8.66 4.20
C GLY A 134 -4.53 -9.26 5.42
N ASN A 135 -4.38 -8.71 6.63
CA ASN A 135 -5.12 -9.21 7.80
C ASN A 135 -6.46 -8.47 7.97
N GLU A 136 -7.55 -9.22 8.18
CA GLU A 136 -8.90 -8.68 8.44
C GLU A 136 -8.90 -7.60 9.55
N LYS A 137 -8.13 -7.83 10.63
CA LYS A 137 -8.00 -6.86 11.74
C LYS A 137 -7.34 -5.56 11.30
N SER A 138 -6.42 -5.62 10.34
CA SER A 138 -5.74 -4.45 9.80
C SER A 138 -6.65 -3.62 8.91
N TYR A 139 -7.46 -4.28 8.06
CA TYR A 139 -8.47 -3.59 7.25
C TYR A 139 -9.53 -2.94 8.13
N GLN A 140 -9.98 -3.61 9.18
CA GLN A 140 -10.91 -3.03 10.16
C GLN A 140 -10.31 -1.79 10.83
N LEU A 141 -9.08 -1.89 11.34
CA LEU A 141 -8.39 -0.76 11.95
C LEU A 141 -8.20 0.41 10.97
N LEU A 142 -7.80 0.11 9.73
CA LEU A 142 -7.63 1.11 8.67
C LEU A 142 -8.96 1.82 8.38
N ARG A 143 -10.04 1.05 8.25
CA ARG A 143 -11.39 1.54 7.99
C ARG A 143 -11.85 2.50 9.09
N ASP A 144 -11.81 2.05 10.34
CA ASP A 144 -12.29 2.82 11.49
C ASP A 144 -11.44 4.08 11.70
N SER A 145 -10.13 3.98 11.43
CA SER A 145 -9.22 5.14 11.48
C SER A 145 -9.51 6.15 10.36
N LEU A 146 -9.85 5.69 9.15
CA LEU A 146 -10.24 6.56 8.03
C LEU A 146 -11.57 7.27 8.32
N ASP A 147 -12.58 6.53 8.80
CA ASP A 147 -13.87 7.12 9.17
C ASP A 147 -13.69 8.20 10.24
N LEU A 148 -12.88 7.94 11.28
CA LEU A 148 -12.61 8.93 12.32
C LEU A 148 -11.82 10.13 11.77
N TYR A 149 -10.81 9.91 10.93
CA TYR A 149 -10.03 11.01 10.35
C TYR A 149 -10.91 11.92 9.49
N LEU A 150 -11.68 11.33 8.58
CA LEU A 150 -12.54 12.05 7.63
C LEU A 150 -13.74 12.70 8.32
N THR A 151 -14.16 12.21 9.49
CA THR A 151 -15.14 12.93 10.34
C THR A 151 -14.57 14.27 10.85
N ILE A 152 -13.25 14.33 11.09
CA ILE A 152 -12.58 15.54 11.60
C ILE A 152 -12.10 16.44 10.44
N ASN A 153 -11.65 15.84 9.34
CA ASN A 153 -11.12 16.53 8.16
C ASN A 153 -11.70 15.91 6.87
N PRO A 154 -12.93 16.28 6.49
CA PRO A 154 -13.71 15.59 5.46
C PRO A 154 -13.16 15.77 4.04
N ASP A 155 -12.46 16.88 3.76
CA ASP A 155 -12.02 17.22 2.40
C ASP A 155 -10.60 16.74 2.09
N ASN A 156 -10.06 15.82 2.90
CA ASN A 156 -8.77 15.22 2.63
C ASN A 156 -8.84 14.24 1.45
N VAL A 157 -8.62 14.74 0.23
CA VAL A 157 -8.70 13.97 -1.03
C VAL A 157 -7.89 12.67 -0.99
N GLN A 158 -6.69 12.69 -0.41
CA GLN A 158 -5.83 11.51 -0.32
C GLN A 158 -6.48 10.38 0.49
N TYR A 159 -7.11 10.71 1.63
CA TYR A 159 -7.76 9.71 2.48
C TYR A 159 -9.17 9.36 2.03
N LEU A 160 -9.88 10.27 1.37
CA LEU A 160 -11.11 9.93 0.65
C LEU A 160 -10.84 8.88 -0.43
N LEU A 161 -9.81 9.08 -1.26
CA LEU A 161 -9.40 8.11 -2.28
C LEU A 161 -9.04 6.76 -1.66
N LEU A 162 -8.28 6.77 -0.56
CA LEU A 162 -7.92 5.54 0.15
C LEU A 162 -9.17 4.83 0.73
N GLN A 163 -10.13 5.58 1.26
CA GLN A 163 -11.37 5.03 1.78
C GLN A 163 -12.24 4.42 0.68
N ALA A 164 -12.42 5.11 -0.45
CA ALA A 164 -13.15 4.59 -1.61
C ALA A 164 -12.53 3.29 -2.11
N ARG A 165 -11.20 3.24 -2.24
CA ARG A 165 -10.46 2.02 -2.63
C ARG A 165 -10.65 0.89 -1.63
N LEU A 166 -10.58 1.18 -0.33
CA LEU A 166 -10.77 0.17 0.71
C LEU A 166 -12.19 -0.43 0.66
N TYR A 167 -13.22 0.41 0.54
CA TYR A 167 -14.60 -0.05 0.44
C TYR A 167 -14.86 -0.84 -0.85
N PHE A 168 -14.34 -0.37 -1.98
CA PHE A 168 -14.39 -1.07 -3.25
C PHE A 168 -13.72 -2.45 -3.16
N HIS A 169 -12.51 -2.50 -2.60
CA HIS A 169 -11.74 -3.72 -2.40
C HIS A 169 -12.51 -4.75 -1.55
N LEU A 170 -13.06 -4.30 -0.42
CA LEU A 170 -13.86 -5.14 0.49
C LEU A 170 -15.25 -5.49 -0.07
N GLY A 171 -15.68 -4.89 -1.20
CA GLY A 171 -16.99 -5.12 -1.80
C GLY A 171 -18.17 -4.60 -0.97
N ILE A 172 -17.93 -3.63 -0.08
CA ILE A 172 -18.91 -3.07 0.86
C ILE A 172 -19.34 -1.65 0.45
N TRP A 173 -20.60 -1.33 0.74
CA TRP A 173 -21.19 0.01 0.58
C TRP A 173 -20.88 0.70 -0.76
N PRO A 174 -21.20 0.08 -1.91
CA PRO A 174 -20.86 0.64 -3.21
C PRO A 174 -21.53 2.01 -3.46
N GLU A 175 -22.70 2.28 -2.88
CA GLU A 175 -23.33 3.59 -2.93
C GLU A 175 -22.47 4.65 -2.23
N LYS A 176 -21.93 4.34 -1.04
CA LYS A 176 -21.00 5.23 -0.31
C LYS A 176 -19.70 5.45 -1.09
N VAL A 177 -19.22 4.43 -1.81
CA VAL A 177 -18.06 4.58 -2.70
C VAL A 177 -18.34 5.62 -3.78
N LEU A 178 -19.52 5.57 -4.42
CA LEU A 178 -19.91 6.57 -5.42
C LEU A 178 -19.98 7.98 -4.83
N ASP A 179 -20.60 8.14 -3.65
CA ASP A 179 -20.68 9.44 -2.97
C ASP A 179 -19.29 10.03 -2.70
N ILE A 180 -18.36 9.21 -2.21
CA ILE A 180 -16.97 9.63 -1.95
C ILE A 180 -16.27 10.04 -3.26
N LEU A 181 -16.43 9.24 -4.32
CA LEU A 181 -15.80 9.49 -5.61
C LEU A 181 -16.32 10.78 -6.27
N GLN A 182 -17.62 11.04 -6.18
CA GLN A 182 -18.22 12.30 -6.62
C GLN A 182 -17.69 13.50 -5.82
N HIS A 183 -17.56 13.35 -4.49
CA HIS A 183 -16.97 14.39 -3.64
C HIS A 183 -15.52 14.70 -4.02
N ILE A 184 -14.72 13.68 -4.33
CA ILE A 184 -13.33 13.87 -4.80
C ILE A 184 -13.29 14.64 -6.12
N GLN A 185 -14.18 14.34 -7.08
CA GLN A 185 -14.23 15.08 -8.36
C GLN A 185 -14.56 16.56 -8.16
N ALA A 186 -15.42 16.87 -7.19
CA ALA A 186 -15.76 18.26 -6.84
C ALA A 186 -14.58 19.00 -6.19
N LEU A 187 -13.78 18.31 -5.35
CA LEU A 187 -12.63 18.89 -4.65
C LEU A 187 -11.38 19.04 -5.53
N ASP A 188 -11.06 18.02 -6.33
CA ASP A 188 -9.85 17.97 -7.17
C ASP A 188 -10.13 17.37 -8.55
N PRO A 189 -10.41 18.23 -9.55
CA PRO A 189 -10.57 17.83 -10.94
C PRO A 189 -9.35 17.17 -11.59
N SER A 190 -8.18 17.14 -10.97
CA SER A 190 -7.04 16.40 -11.56
C SER A 190 -7.20 14.88 -11.42
N GLN A 191 -8.03 14.40 -10.49
CA GLN A 191 -8.20 12.97 -10.18
C GLN A 191 -9.21 12.24 -11.08
N HIS A 192 -9.83 12.91 -12.06
CA HIS A 192 -10.93 12.36 -12.87
C HIS A 192 -10.65 11.00 -13.50
N GLY A 193 -9.41 10.73 -13.95
CA GLY A 193 -9.08 9.47 -14.60
C GLY A 193 -9.22 8.25 -13.67
N ALA A 194 -8.56 8.31 -12.51
CA ALA A 194 -8.59 7.24 -11.51
C ALA A 194 -9.97 7.14 -10.84
N VAL A 195 -10.63 8.28 -10.60
CA VAL A 195 -11.97 8.31 -10.01
C VAL A 195 -13.00 7.73 -10.97
N GLY A 196 -12.99 8.13 -12.24
CA GLY A 196 -13.98 7.65 -13.20
C GLY A 196 -13.89 6.15 -13.47
N TYR A 197 -12.68 5.58 -13.45
CA TYR A 197 -12.48 4.13 -13.46
C TYR A 197 -13.20 3.45 -12.27
N LEU A 198 -12.97 3.95 -11.04
CA LEU A 198 -13.62 3.39 -9.84
C LEU A 198 -15.14 3.59 -9.86
N VAL A 199 -15.64 4.72 -10.38
CA VAL A 199 -17.09 4.98 -10.51
C VAL A 199 -17.74 3.93 -11.40
N GLN A 200 -17.17 3.69 -12.58
CA GLN A 200 -17.72 2.72 -13.54
C GLN A 200 -17.79 1.31 -12.95
N HIS A 201 -16.68 0.82 -12.38
CA HIS A 201 -16.63 -0.52 -11.77
C HIS A 201 -17.56 -0.64 -10.55
N THR A 202 -17.71 0.44 -9.77
CA THR A 202 -18.65 0.46 -8.65
C THR A 202 -20.10 0.37 -9.14
N LEU A 203 -20.46 1.06 -10.22
CA LEU A 203 -21.78 0.96 -10.85
C LEU A 203 -22.05 -0.44 -11.37
N GLU A 204 -21.08 -1.07 -12.03
CA GLU A 204 -21.17 -2.46 -12.49
C GLU A 204 -21.41 -3.42 -11.31
N HIS A 205 -20.67 -3.27 -10.21
CA HIS A 205 -20.91 -4.05 -8.98
C HIS A 205 -22.34 -3.88 -8.43
N ILE A 206 -22.89 -2.66 -8.43
CA ILE A 206 -24.28 -2.41 -8.00
C ILE A 206 -25.26 -3.10 -8.95
N GLN A 207 -25.04 -3.02 -10.26
CA GLN A 207 -25.89 -3.65 -11.26
C GLN A 207 -25.87 -5.18 -11.15
N HIS A 208 -24.70 -5.79 -11.04
CA HIS A 208 -24.55 -7.24 -10.85
C HIS A 208 -25.21 -7.73 -9.55
N LYS A 209 -25.14 -6.96 -8.45
CA LYS A 209 -25.85 -7.31 -7.21
C LYS A 209 -27.38 -7.25 -7.37
N LYS A 210 -27.90 -6.34 -8.20
CA LYS A 210 -29.36 -6.21 -8.46
C LYS A 210 -29.86 -7.26 -9.46
N HIS A 211 -29.03 -7.59 -10.44
CA HIS A 211 -29.32 -8.58 -11.48
C HIS A 211 -28.08 -9.47 -11.64
N PRO A 212 -28.07 -10.68 -11.03
CA PRO A 212 -26.98 -11.61 -11.18
C PRO A 212 -26.93 -12.07 -12.65
N VAL A 213 -26.08 -11.43 -13.43
CA VAL A 213 -25.73 -11.87 -14.79
C VAL A 213 -24.53 -12.79 -14.66
N GLU A 214 -24.56 -13.95 -15.31
CA GLU A 214 -23.37 -14.80 -15.41
C GLU A 214 -22.21 -14.00 -16.03
N PRO A 215 -20.97 -14.16 -15.53
CA PRO A 215 -19.82 -13.48 -16.11
C PRO A 215 -19.72 -13.80 -17.59
N GLU A 216 -19.71 -12.77 -18.43
CA GLU A 216 -19.56 -12.94 -19.88
C GLU A 216 -18.21 -13.59 -20.19
N VAL A 217 -18.24 -14.74 -20.88
CA VAL A 217 -17.03 -15.42 -21.36
C VAL A 217 -16.52 -14.70 -22.60
N LYS A 218 -15.36 -14.05 -22.48
CA LYS A 218 -14.74 -13.27 -23.55
C LYS A 218 -13.68 -14.11 -24.26
N ARG A 219 -14.02 -14.61 -25.46
CA ARG A 219 -13.14 -15.41 -26.32
C ARG A 219 -12.40 -14.54 -27.32
N ARG A 220 -11.07 -14.60 -27.36
CA ARG A 220 -10.25 -13.85 -28.34
C ARG A 220 -10.53 -14.27 -29.78
N SER A 221 -10.95 -15.52 -29.98
CA SER A 221 -11.33 -16.04 -31.30
C SER A 221 -12.58 -15.39 -31.89
N ALA A 222 -13.33 -14.60 -31.12
CA ALA A 222 -14.52 -13.92 -31.59
C ALA A 222 -14.17 -12.79 -32.59
N PRO A 223 -14.96 -12.58 -33.66
CA PRO A 223 -14.68 -11.57 -34.69
C PRO A 223 -14.48 -10.15 -34.16
N GLU A 224 -15.22 -9.77 -33.12
CA GLU A 224 -15.15 -8.48 -32.45
C GLU A 224 -13.85 -8.25 -31.65
N HIS A 225 -13.06 -9.30 -31.42
CA HIS A 225 -11.87 -9.30 -30.57
C HIS A 225 -10.55 -9.40 -31.36
N LEU A 226 -10.62 -9.47 -32.69
CA LEU A 226 -9.47 -9.70 -33.58
C LEU A 226 -8.40 -8.59 -33.51
N GLU A 227 -8.74 -7.39 -33.05
CA GLU A 227 -7.80 -6.27 -32.91
C GLU A 227 -7.00 -6.28 -31.59
N LEU A 228 -7.30 -7.21 -30.66
CA LEU A 228 -6.60 -7.33 -29.39
C LEU A 228 -5.15 -7.79 -29.59
N GLN A 229 -4.21 -7.00 -29.09
CA GLN A 229 -2.78 -7.32 -29.16
C GLN A 229 -2.24 -7.96 -27.87
N TYR A 230 -2.89 -7.71 -26.72
CA TYR A 230 -2.39 -8.14 -25.42
C TYR A 230 -3.42 -8.99 -24.69
N SER A 231 -2.96 -9.73 -23.69
CA SER A 231 -3.72 -10.69 -22.91
C SER A 231 -3.57 -10.47 -21.41
N VAL A 232 -4.53 -10.99 -20.66
CA VAL A 232 -4.53 -11.05 -19.19
C VAL A 232 -3.29 -11.79 -18.68
N GLY A 233 -2.65 -11.21 -17.68
CA GLY A 233 -1.42 -11.72 -17.05
C GLY A 233 -0.13 -11.12 -17.59
N LEU A 234 -0.16 -10.37 -18.69
CA LEU A 234 1.03 -9.69 -19.22
C LEU A 234 1.44 -8.48 -18.39
N ILE A 235 2.76 -8.28 -18.30
CA ILE A 235 3.41 -7.13 -17.67
C ILE A 235 3.69 -6.08 -18.74
N MET A 236 3.18 -4.89 -18.54
CA MET A 236 3.15 -3.81 -19.52
C MET A 236 3.77 -2.54 -18.95
N LYS A 237 4.24 -1.69 -19.85
CA LYS A 237 4.65 -0.32 -19.58
C LYS A 237 3.78 0.64 -20.38
N HIS A 238 3.38 1.74 -19.75
CA HIS A 238 2.64 2.78 -20.44
C HIS A 238 3.60 3.75 -21.14
N LYS A 239 3.51 3.87 -22.47
CA LYS A 239 4.47 4.60 -23.32
C LYS A 239 4.68 6.06 -22.93
N ARG A 240 3.60 6.77 -22.59
CA ARG A 240 3.64 8.22 -22.30
C ARG A 240 3.98 8.52 -20.85
N SER A 241 3.19 7.97 -19.92
CA SER A 241 3.36 8.18 -18.47
C SER A 241 4.48 7.35 -17.82
N GLY A 242 4.99 6.31 -18.48
CA GLY A 242 6.14 5.53 -18.03
C GLY A 242 5.88 4.53 -16.89
N TYR A 243 4.64 4.38 -16.41
CA TYR A 243 4.33 3.45 -15.32
C TYR A 243 4.32 1.98 -15.78
N ASN A 244 4.66 1.08 -14.85
CA ASN A 244 4.59 -0.36 -15.04
C ASN A 244 3.27 -0.90 -14.49
N CYS A 245 2.70 -1.90 -15.15
CA CYS A 245 1.40 -2.44 -14.78
C CYS A 245 1.20 -3.89 -15.26
N ALA A 246 0.22 -4.59 -14.68
CA ALA A 246 -0.21 -5.91 -15.11
C ALA A 246 -1.65 -5.85 -15.67
N ILE A 247 -1.91 -6.48 -16.81
CA ILE A 247 -3.25 -6.55 -17.40
C ILE A 247 -4.07 -7.62 -16.68
N TYR A 248 -5.26 -7.26 -16.17
CA TYR A 248 -6.19 -8.21 -15.56
C TYR A 248 -7.56 -8.27 -16.26
N GLY A 249 -7.76 -7.48 -17.33
CA GLY A 249 -8.93 -7.58 -18.19
C GLY A 249 -8.82 -6.67 -19.40
N TRP A 250 -9.69 -6.91 -20.38
CA TRP A 250 -9.76 -6.11 -21.60
C TRP A 250 -11.19 -5.96 -22.12
N ASP A 251 -11.37 -4.93 -22.93
CA ASP A 251 -12.57 -4.61 -23.68
C ASP A 251 -12.18 -4.27 -25.12
N PRO A 252 -12.88 -4.79 -26.14
CA PRO A 252 -12.52 -4.54 -27.54
C PRO A 252 -12.70 -3.09 -27.97
N LYS A 253 -13.49 -2.32 -27.22
CA LYS A 253 -13.75 -0.88 -27.39
C LYS A 253 -13.83 -0.21 -26.03
N CYS A 254 -13.76 1.12 -25.99
CA CYS A 254 -13.94 1.87 -24.75
C CYS A 254 -15.36 1.68 -24.20
N THR A 255 -15.49 1.18 -22.96
CA THR A 255 -16.77 0.96 -22.25
C THR A 255 -17.07 2.05 -21.23
N MET A 256 -16.17 3.02 -21.05
CA MET A 256 -16.34 4.12 -20.10
C MET A 256 -17.40 5.12 -20.57
N SER A 257 -17.96 5.89 -19.62
CA SER A 257 -18.96 6.93 -19.91
C SER A 257 -18.42 8.01 -20.86
N GLN A 258 -19.34 8.67 -21.59
CA GLN A 258 -18.98 9.76 -22.51
C GLN A 258 -18.25 10.92 -21.81
N GLU A 259 -18.60 11.19 -20.54
CA GLU A 259 -17.93 12.17 -19.71
C GLU A 259 -16.46 11.80 -19.48
N TRP A 260 -16.18 10.55 -19.12
CA TRP A 260 -14.82 10.06 -18.94
C TRP A 260 -14.02 10.12 -20.25
N ILE A 261 -14.61 9.68 -21.36
CA ILE A 261 -14.01 9.72 -22.70
C ILE A 261 -13.59 11.14 -23.07
N THR A 262 -14.43 12.13 -22.75
CA THR A 262 -14.17 13.54 -23.03
C THR A 262 -13.04 14.06 -22.14
N THR A 263 -13.11 13.79 -20.84
CA THR A 263 -12.13 14.25 -19.84
C THR A 263 -10.74 13.65 -20.06
N MET A 264 -10.67 12.36 -20.35
CA MET A 264 -9.42 11.65 -20.66
C MET A 264 -8.93 11.88 -22.09
N ARG A 265 -9.65 12.72 -22.86
CA ARG A 265 -9.30 13.11 -24.22
C ARG A 265 -9.09 11.91 -25.15
N VAL A 266 -9.90 10.87 -24.98
CA VAL A 266 -9.85 9.66 -25.82
C VAL A 266 -10.06 9.99 -27.29
N HIS A 267 -10.83 11.03 -27.59
CA HIS A 267 -11.01 11.56 -28.95
C HIS A 267 -9.73 12.09 -29.61
N GLN A 268 -8.67 12.35 -28.85
CA GLN A 268 -7.36 12.80 -29.36
C GLN A 268 -6.40 11.65 -29.62
N LEU A 269 -6.77 10.42 -29.25
CA LEU A 269 -6.01 9.21 -29.54
C LEU A 269 -6.11 8.88 -31.03
N SER A 270 -5.06 8.31 -31.60
CA SER A 270 -5.01 8.01 -33.03
C SER A 270 -6.09 7.02 -33.45
N SER A 271 -6.35 6.01 -32.62
CA SER A 271 -7.41 5.02 -32.86
C SER A 271 -8.69 5.28 -32.03
N GLY A 272 -8.77 6.43 -31.34
CA GLY A 272 -9.97 6.88 -30.64
C GLY A 272 -10.51 5.88 -29.61
N ALA A 273 -11.84 5.86 -29.46
CA ALA A 273 -12.56 4.97 -28.52
C ALA A 273 -12.89 3.58 -29.10
N ASN A 274 -12.67 3.37 -30.40
CA ASN A 274 -13.01 2.12 -31.09
C ASN A 274 -11.90 1.06 -31.06
N GLN A 275 -10.73 1.41 -30.53
CA GLN A 275 -9.65 0.46 -30.27
C GLN A 275 -9.87 -0.31 -28.97
N PRO A 276 -9.12 -1.40 -28.74
CA PRO A 276 -9.14 -2.09 -27.45
C PRO A 276 -8.60 -1.26 -26.29
N PHE A 277 -9.17 -1.50 -25.11
CA PHE A 277 -8.72 -0.93 -23.85
C PHE A 277 -8.51 -2.03 -22.82
N TYR A 278 -7.61 -1.77 -21.89
CA TYR A 278 -7.14 -2.73 -20.90
C TYR A 278 -7.33 -2.18 -19.49
N ASN A 279 -7.85 -3.05 -18.62
CA ASN A 279 -7.89 -2.87 -17.19
C ASN A 279 -6.54 -3.31 -16.61
N VAL A 280 -5.82 -2.39 -15.97
CA VAL A 280 -4.44 -2.61 -15.51
C VAL A 280 -4.24 -2.30 -14.02
N LEU A 281 -3.49 -3.17 -13.33
CA LEU A 281 -2.98 -2.95 -11.97
C LEU A 281 -1.64 -2.25 -12.07
N VAL A 282 -1.51 -1.02 -11.55
CA VAL A 282 -0.31 -0.19 -11.70
C VAL A 282 0.57 -0.30 -10.47
N GLN A 283 1.90 -0.28 -10.64
CA GLN A 283 2.87 -0.40 -9.55
C GLN A 283 2.69 0.64 -8.40
N ASP A 284 1.99 1.75 -8.64
CA ASP A 284 1.66 2.77 -7.63
C ASP A 284 0.44 2.41 -6.76
N GLY A 285 -0.12 1.21 -6.91
CA GLY A 285 -1.31 0.75 -6.19
C GLY A 285 -2.62 1.27 -6.76
N THR A 286 -2.62 1.84 -7.98
CA THR A 286 -3.83 2.27 -8.67
C THR A 286 -4.29 1.27 -9.74
N CYS A 287 -5.60 1.13 -9.87
CA CYS A 287 -6.21 0.49 -11.04
C CYS A 287 -6.51 1.56 -12.09
N ARG A 288 -6.18 1.27 -13.37
CA ARG A 288 -6.37 2.21 -14.47
C ARG A 288 -6.98 1.53 -15.69
N TYR A 289 -7.54 2.34 -16.58
CA TYR A 289 -8.06 1.92 -17.88
C TYR A 289 -7.24 2.57 -18.99
N ALA A 290 -6.50 1.75 -19.75
CA ALA A 290 -5.51 2.21 -20.70
C ALA A 290 -5.84 1.75 -22.12
N ALA A 291 -5.73 2.66 -23.09
CA ALA A 291 -5.91 2.33 -24.51
C ALA A 291 -4.73 1.49 -25.02
N GLN A 292 -5.00 0.52 -25.90
CA GLN A 292 -4.01 -0.37 -26.50
C GLN A 292 -2.79 0.36 -27.06
N GLU A 293 -3.01 1.44 -27.81
CA GLU A 293 -1.94 2.20 -28.46
C GLU A 293 -0.90 2.76 -27.45
N ASN A 294 -1.31 2.95 -26.19
CA ASN A 294 -0.49 3.51 -25.13
C ASN A 294 0.25 2.48 -24.28
N LEU A 295 0.01 1.20 -24.52
CA LEU A 295 0.69 0.10 -23.84
C LEU A 295 1.72 -0.55 -24.74
N GLU A 296 2.79 -1.02 -24.12
CA GLU A 296 3.79 -1.91 -24.70
C GLU A 296 4.22 -2.95 -23.66
N PRO A 297 4.63 -4.16 -24.06
CA PRO A 297 5.17 -5.13 -23.14
C PRO A 297 6.40 -4.58 -22.40
N HIS A 298 6.53 -4.90 -21.12
CA HIS A 298 7.71 -4.49 -20.36
C HIS A 298 8.97 -5.13 -20.94
N SER A 299 10.11 -4.43 -20.93
CA SER A 299 11.35 -4.88 -21.58
C SER A 299 12.04 -6.04 -20.87
N ALA A 300 11.65 -6.31 -19.63
CA ALA A 300 12.20 -7.34 -18.78
C ALA A 300 11.11 -7.91 -17.86
N PRO A 301 11.24 -9.16 -17.39
CA PRO A 301 10.36 -9.69 -16.36
C PRO A 301 10.35 -8.80 -15.10
N LEU A 302 9.16 -8.40 -14.62
CA LEU A 302 9.01 -7.50 -13.46
C LEU A 302 7.72 -7.79 -12.69
N GLU A 303 7.84 -8.23 -11.44
CA GLU A 303 6.69 -8.37 -10.56
C GLU A 303 6.12 -7.00 -10.18
N ILE A 304 4.80 -6.83 -10.36
CA ILE A 304 4.04 -5.64 -9.99
C ILE A 304 3.49 -5.81 -8.57
N ALA A 305 4.12 -5.13 -7.61
CA ALA A 305 3.62 -5.07 -6.24
C ALA A 305 2.33 -4.23 -6.17
N HIS A 306 1.17 -4.89 -6.32
CA HIS A 306 -0.14 -4.27 -6.23
C HIS A 306 -1.00 -4.93 -5.12
N PRO A 307 -1.67 -4.17 -4.23
CA PRO A 307 -2.46 -4.75 -3.13
C PRO A 307 -3.58 -5.69 -3.57
N GLU A 308 -4.09 -5.50 -4.79
CA GLU A 308 -5.20 -6.29 -5.33
C GLU A 308 -4.73 -7.43 -6.26
N VAL A 309 -3.43 -7.67 -6.41
CA VAL A 309 -2.93 -8.69 -7.35
C VAL A 309 -3.50 -10.08 -7.06
N GLY A 310 -3.58 -10.45 -5.77
CA GLY A 310 -4.14 -11.74 -5.33
C GLY A 310 -5.65 -11.88 -5.52
N ARG A 311 -6.38 -10.80 -5.83
CA ARG A 311 -7.79 -10.86 -6.20
C ARG A 311 -7.99 -11.49 -7.58
N TYR A 312 -7.01 -11.32 -8.46
CA TYR A 312 -7.11 -11.66 -9.89
C TYR A 312 -6.18 -12.82 -10.27
N PHE A 313 -5.03 -12.91 -9.64
CA PHE A 313 -3.98 -13.86 -9.99
C PHE A 313 -3.69 -14.79 -8.82
N SER A 314 -3.37 -16.04 -9.14
CA SER A 314 -2.97 -17.06 -8.18
C SER A 314 -1.49 -16.93 -7.80
N GLU A 315 -0.64 -16.58 -8.77
CA GLU A 315 0.80 -16.47 -8.58
C GLU A 315 1.49 -15.67 -9.72
N PHE A 316 2.76 -15.34 -9.49
CA PHE A 316 3.66 -14.73 -10.47
C PHE A 316 4.74 -15.73 -10.91
N HIS A 317 4.83 -16.01 -12.21
CA HIS A 317 5.73 -17.01 -12.81
C HIS A 317 6.95 -16.33 -13.46
N ASP A 318 7.67 -15.53 -12.67
CA ASP A 318 8.84 -14.69 -13.02
C ASP A 318 8.64 -13.62 -14.11
N SER A 319 7.75 -13.87 -15.08
CA SER A 319 7.62 -13.16 -16.36
C SER A 319 6.19 -12.80 -16.73
N HIS A 320 5.20 -13.40 -16.07
CA HIS A 320 3.78 -13.15 -16.24
C HIS A 320 3.02 -13.60 -15.00
N TYR A 321 1.77 -13.14 -14.88
CA TYR A 321 0.86 -13.57 -13.84
C TYR A 321 -0.06 -14.70 -14.31
N VAL A 322 -0.31 -15.66 -13.42
CA VAL A 322 -1.25 -16.75 -13.67
C VAL A 322 -2.63 -16.34 -13.17
N ALA A 323 -3.59 -16.22 -14.09
CA ALA A 323 -4.99 -15.91 -13.77
C ALA A 323 -5.56 -16.95 -12.77
N ASN A 324 -6.40 -16.49 -11.83
CA ASN A 324 -7.16 -17.39 -10.96
C ASN A 324 -8.36 -18.02 -11.71
N GLU A 325 -9.10 -18.91 -11.04
CA GLU A 325 -10.23 -19.64 -11.64
C GLU A 325 -11.31 -18.72 -12.23
N GLU A 326 -11.62 -17.60 -11.55
CA GLU A 326 -12.60 -16.61 -12.01
C GLU A 326 -12.14 -15.93 -13.31
N LEU A 327 -10.90 -15.44 -13.35
CA LEU A 327 -10.36 -14.81 -14.56
C LEU A 327 -10.16 -15.82 -15.69
N GLN A 328 -9.76 -17.06 -15.41
CA GLN A 328 -9.66 -18.11 -16.43
C GLN A 328 -11.02 -18.45 -17.03
N THR A 329 -12.09 -18.46 -16.22
CA THR A 329 -13.45 -18.67 -16.72
C THR A 329 -13.89 -17.52 -17.63
N ARG A 330 -13.55 -16.28 -17.26
CA ARG A 330 -13.91 -15.08 -18.04
C ARG A 330 -13.07 -14.91 -19.31
N TYR A 331 -11.79 -15.27 -19.29
CA TYR A 331 -10.82 -15.10 -20.37
C TYR A 331 -10.10 -16.42 -20.70
N PRO A 332 -10.80 -17.45 -21.21
CA PRO A 332 -10.28 -18.81 -21.30
C PRO A 332 -9.10 -19.00 -22.27
N GLU A 333 -8.89 -18.08 -23.20
CA GLU A 333 -7.87 -18.17 -24.26
C GLU A 333 -6.60 -17.36 -23.95
N ASP A 334 -6.66 -16.46 -22.96
CA ASP A 334 -5.60 -15.48 -22.71
C ASP A 334 -4.31 -16.09 -22.16
N MET A 335 -4.39 -17.21 -21.41
CA MET A 335 -3.20 -17.87 -20.86
C MET A 335 -2.25 -18.36 -21.97
N ALA A 336 -2.80 -18.97 -23.02
CA ALA A 336 -2.02 -19.48 -24.14
C ALA A 336 -1.32 -18.33 -24.90
N GLU A 337 -2.04 -17.23 -25.11
CA GLU A 337 -1.51 -16.01 -25.74
C GLU A 337 -0.43 -15.33 -24.91
N THR A 338 -0.63 -15.25 -23.59
CA THR A 338 0.37 -14.71 -22.65
C THR A 338 1.66 -15.53 -22.72
N LEU A 339 1.58 -16.86 -22.67
CA LEU A 339 2.74 -17.75 -22.76
C LEU A 339 3.46 -17.64 -24.12
N GLY A 340 2.72 -17.52 -25.22
CA GLY A 340 3.30 -17.28 -26.55
C GLY A 340 4.06 -15.97 -26.61
N THR A 341 3.42 -14.88 -26.16
CA THR A 341 4.01 -13.53 -26.15
C THR A 341 5.26 -13.45 -25.28
N VAL A 342 5.21 -14.01 -24.07
CA VAL A 342 6.35 -14.07 -23.13
C VAL A 342 7.52 -14.84 -23.72
N ARG A 343 7.24 -15.98 -24.38
CA ARG A 343 8.26 -16.78 -25.06
C ARG A 343 8.96 -15.96 -26.14
N ASP A 344 8.22 -15.25 -26.97
CA ASP A 344 8.78 -14.45 -28.07
C ASP A 344 9.57 -13.24 -27.56
N LEU A 345 9.07 -12.56 -26.52
CA LEU A 345 9.71 -11.38 -25.95
C LEU A 345 11.01 -11.71 -25.19
N TYR A 346 10.97 -12.75 -24.35
CA TYR A 346 12.06 -13.06 -23.43
C TYR A 346 12.90 -14.27 -23.87
N HIS A 347 12.72 -14.79 -25.08
CA HIS A 347 13.51 -15.91 -25.63
C HIS A 347 15.04 -15.71 -25.50
N ARG A 348 15.50 -14.46 -25.53
CA ARG A 348 16.94 -14.11 -25.41
C ARG A 348 17.45 -13.97 -23.97
N LEU A 349 16.54 -13.93 -23.00
CA LEU A 349 16.84 -13.74 -21.58
C LEU A 349 16.67 -15.04 -20.76
N MET A 350 15.98 -16.04 -21.31
CA MET A 350 15.82 -17.35 -20.70
C MET A 350 16.95 -18.29 -21.13
N PRO A 351 17.79 -18.82 -20.22
CA PRO A 351 18.75 -19.86 -20.57
C PRO A 351 18.00 -21.08 -21.11
N SER A 352 18.44 -21.66 -22.23
CA SER A 352 17.92 -22.95 -22.67
C SER A 352 18.09 -24.00 -21.57
N PRO A 353 17.13 -24.93 -21.36
CA PRO A 353 17.35 -26.03 -20.45
C PRO A 353 18.50 -26.86 -21.02
N VAL A 354 19.62 -26.92 -20.29
CA VAL A 354 20.75 -27.78 -20.62
C VAL A 354 20.23 -29.22 -20.64
N GLN A 355 20.29 -29.85 -21.81
CA GLN A 355 20.11 -31.29 -21.95
C GLN A 355 21.17 -31.95 -21.05
N GLN A 356 20.72 -32.68 -20.03
CA GLN A 356 21.59 -33.53 -19.22
C GLN A 356 22.14 -34.65 -20.12
N GLU A 357 23.29 -34.41 -20.73
CA GLU A 357 24.15 -35.50 -21.19
C GLU A 357 24.65 -36.26 -19.96
N SER A 358 24.29 -37.53 -19.90
CA SER A 358 24.79 -38.48 -18.90
C SER A 358 26.29 -38.70 -19.12
N PRO A 359 27.16 -38.61 -18.10
CA PRO A 359 28.57 -38.87 -18.30
C PRO A 359 28.80 -40.38 -18.39
N ASN A 360 29.11 -40.86 -19.59
CA ASN A 360 29.80 -42.14 -19.80
C ASN A 360 31.14 -42.09 -19.04
N GLY A 361 31.25 -42.89 -17.98
CA GLY A 361 32.52 -43.11 -17.28
C GLY A 361 33.45 -44.02 -18.08
N PRO A 362 34.78 -43.85 -18.00
CA PRO A 362 35.72 -44.73 -18.67
C PRO A 362 35.89 -46.05 -17.90
N GLU A 363 35.97 -47.14 -18.64
CA GLU A 363 36.30 -48.49 -18.17
C GLU A 363 37.69 -48.50 -17.48
N GLY A 364 37.74 -49.08 -16.28
CA GLY A 364 38.97 -49.46 -15.60
C GLY A 364 39.15 -50.99 -15.66
N PRO A 365 40.40 -51.50 -15.74
CA PRO A 365 40.65 -52.89 -16.08
C PRO A 365 40.47 -53.84 -14.89
N SER A 366 40.04 -55.05 -15.23
CA SER A 366 39.92 -56.25 -14.42
C SER A 366 41.23 -56.72 -13.78
N GLN A 367 41.17 -57.12 -12.51
CA GLN A 367 42.07 -58.12 -11.92
C GLN A 367 41.35 -59.00 -10.88
N GLU A 368 41.69 -60.29 -10.93
CA GLU A 368 41.09 -61.43 -10.25
C GLU A 368 41.52 -61.59 -8.78
N ASN A 369 40.64 -62.26 -8.02
CA ASN A 369 40.83 -63.23 -6.92
C ASN A 369 42.21 -63.35 -6.23
N GLN A 370 42.21 -63.31 -4.89
CA GLN A 370 42.50 -64.50 -4.03
C GLN A 370 42.39 -64.21 -2.51
N ASP A 371 41.71 -65.15 -1.84
CA ASP A 371 41.95 -65.76 -0.52
C ASP A 371 42.20 -64.99 0.79
N SER A 372 41.25 -65.21 1.72
CA SER A 372 41.40 -65.87 3.03
C SER A 372 42.16 -65.24 4.23
N GLN A 373 41.60 -65.51 5.42
CA GLN A 373 42.07 -65.33 6.82
C GLN A 373 41.90 -63.92 7.44
N GLU A 374 41.76 -63.73 8.75
CA GLU A 374 41.13 -64.43 9.90
C GLU A 374 41.23 -63.42 11.08
N ASN A 375 40.28 -63.47 12.02
CA ASN A 375 40.40 -63.09 13.45
C ASN A 375 40.62 -61.63 13.93
N GLN A 376 39.60 -61.19 14.68
CA GLN A 376 39.61 -60.78 16.09
C GLN A 376 40.23 -59.43 16.55
N ASP A 377 39.41 -58.83 17.43
CA ASP A 377 39.75 -58.18 18.70
C ASP A 377 39.85 -56.64 18.81
N THR A 378 38.83 -56.12 19.52
CA THR A 378 38.86 -55.19 20.66
C THR A 378 39.37 -53.75 20.49
N MET A 379 38.41 -52.81 20.61
CA MET A 379 38.30 -51.72 21.62
C MET A 379 39.53 -51.49 22.55
N PRO A 380 39.82 -50.24 23.01
CA PRO A 380 38.80 -49.48 23.77
C PRO A 380 38.83 -47.94 23.74
N THR A 381 37.66 -47.43 24.18
CA THR A 381 37.30 -46.15 24.85
C THR A 381 37.44 -44.83 24.10
#